data_AF-A0AAV1Q3Q6-F1
#
_entry.id   AF-A0AAV1Q3Q6-F1
#
_cell.length_a   1.000
_cell.length_b   1.000
_cell.length_c   1.000
_cell.angle_alpha   90.00
_cell.angle_beta   90.00
_cell.angle_gamma   90.00
#
_symmetry.space_group_name_H-M   'P 1'
#
loop_
_entity.id
_entity.type
_entity.pdbx_description
1 polymer ?
#
loop_
_entity_poly.entity_id
_entity_poly.type
_entity_poly.pdbx_seq_one_letter_code
_entity_poly.pdbx_strand_id
1 'polypeptide(L)' 'MEDVRNVYKSGYIKKMMQEASAQLGVPLSSIVPVKNYSEELDLDPNTDILLLSAIIQMLRFADNYFDDISEKFSDVEAKE' A
#
# COMPACT_ATOMS: atom_id res chain seq x y z
N MET A 1 -15.03 12.46 3.93
CA MET A 1 -15.26 11.51 2.81
C MET A 1 -16.64 10.93 3.02
N GLU A 2 -17.60 11.21 2.14
CA GLU A 2 -18.98 10.71 2.32
C GLU A 2 -19.09 9.20 2.11
N ASP A 3 -18.28 8.62 1.22
CA ASP A 3 -18.31 7.20 0.91
C ASP A 3 -16.92 6.63 0.63
N VAL A 4 -16.47 5.74 1.51
CA VAL A 4 -15.18 5.04 1.43
C VAL A 4 -15.06 4.13 0.21
N ARG A 5 -16.17 3.69 -0.38
CA ARG A 5 -16.20 2.92 -1.63
C ARG A 5 -15.74 3.75 -2.84
N ASN A 6 -15.70 5.06 -2.70
CA ASN A 6 -15.24 5.99 -3.74
C ASN A 6 -13.80 6.47 -3.52
N VAL A 7 -13.04 5.85 -2.61
CA VAL A 7 -11.67 6.27 -2.27
C VAL A 7 -10.77 6.43 -3.51
N TYR A 8 -10.86 5.50 -4.47
CA TYR A 8 -10.08 5.57 -5.73
C TYR A 8 -10.74 6.38 -6.84
N LYS A 9 -12.02 6.76 -6.69
CA LYS A 9 -12.76 7.57 -7.68
C LYS A 9 -12.68 9.06 -7.39
N SER A 10 -12.38 9.43 -6.15
CA SER A 10 -12.22 10.81 -5.73
C SER A 10 -11.04 11.47 -6.44
N GLY A 11 -11.30 12.54 -7.21
CA GLY A 11 -10.26 13.31 -7.90
C GLY A 11 -9.24 13.92 -6.93
N TYR A 12 -9.70 14.35 -5.75
CA TYR A 12 -8.82 14.85 -4.69
C TYR A 12 -7.85 13.77 -4.19
N ILE A 13 -8.36 12.58 -3.86
CA ILE A 13 -7.53 11.47 -3.38
C ILE A 13 -6.55 11.03 -4.47
N LYS A 14 -6.99 10.94 -5.72
CA LYS A 14 -6.11 10.61 -6.84
C LYS A 14 -4.95 11.60 -6.98
N LYS A 15 -5.22 12.90 -6.85
CA LYS A 15 -4.18 13.94 -6.88
C LYS A 15 -3.18 13.77 -5.72
N MET A 16 -3.68 13.57 -4.50
CA MET A 16 -2.82 13.32 -3.33
C MET A 16 -1.95 12.08 -3.51
N MET A 17 -2.49 11.00 -4.09
CA MET A 17 -1.71 9.79 -4.37
C MET A 17 -0.62 10.03 -5.41
N GLN A 18 -0.90 10.83 -6.45
CA GLN A 18 0.09 11.20 -7.47
C GLN A 18 1.22 12.05 -6.86
N GLU A 19 0.89 13.00 -6.00
CA GLU A 19 1.88 13.81 -5.28
C GLU A 19 2.74 12.94 -4.36
N ALA A 20 2.13 12.03 -3.59
CA ALA A 20 2.87 11.10 -2.74
C ALA A 20 3.79 10.17 -3.54
N SER A 21 3.31 9.61 -4.66
CA SER A 21 4.09 8.78 -5.58
C SER A 21 5.31 9.55 -6.11
N ALA A 22 5.13 10.80 -6.54
CA ALA A 22 6.21 11.65 -7.02
C ALA A 22 7.23 12.00 -5.92
N GLN A 23 6.78 12.28 -4.70
CA GLN A 23 7.66 12.64 -3.58
C GLN A 23 8.46 11.44 -3.06
N LEU A 24 7.85 10.27 -3.01
CA LEU A 24 8.48 9.04 -2.48
C LEU A 24 9.28 8.29 -3.56
N GLY A 25 9.10 8.62 -4.84
CA GLY A 25 9.76 7.92 -5.95
C GLY A 25 9.28 6.48 -6.15
N VAL A 26 8.06 6.17 -5.70
CA VAL A 26 7.44 4.83 -5.81
C VAL A 26 6.29 4.87 -6.82
N PRO A 27 5.99 3.76 -7.50
CA PRO A 27 4.88 3.73 -8.44
C PRO A 27 3.54 3.96 -7.72
N LEU A 28 2.56 4.51 -8.44
CA LEU A 28 1.24 4.80 -7.89
C LEU A 28 0.54 3.55 -7.33
N SER A 29 0.85 2.37 -7.87
CA SER A 29 0.38 1.07 -7.39
C SER A 29 0.87 0.72 -5.97
N SER A 30 1.93 1.35 -5.49
CA SER A 30 2.45 1.20 -4.13
C SER A 30 1.82 2.18 -3.13
N ILE A 31 0.94 3.06 -3.59
CA ILE A 31 0.24 4.03 -2.73
C ILE A 31 -1.18 3.50 -2.47
N VAL A 32 -1.49 3.23 -1.20
CA VAL A 32 -2.80 2.72 -0.79
C VAL A 32 -3.52 3.77 0.06
N PRO A 33 -4.57 4.43 -0.45
CA PRO A 33 -5.37 5.33 0.36
C PRO A 33 -6.23 4.53 1.35
N VAL A 34 -6.23 4.95 2.61
CA VAL A 34 -7.03 4.37 3.68
C VAL A 34 -7.76 5.45 4.47
N LYS A 35 -8.84 5.07 5.13
CA LYS A 35 -9.49 5.88 6.16
C LYS A 35 -9.07 5.31 7.52
N ASN A 36 -8.74 6.17 8.48
CA ASN A 36 -8.33 5.77 9.83
C ASN A 36 -9.51 5.91 10.81
N TYR A 37 -9.58 5.04 11.81
CA TYR A 37 -10.55 5.08 12.91
C TYR A 37 -10.13 5.99 14.08
N SER A 38 -9.10 6.83 13.92
CA SER A 38 -8.56 7.66 15.01
C SER A 38 -9.58 8.58 15.69
N GLU A 39 -10.68 8.89 15.00
CA GLU A 39 -11.77 9.73 15.49
C GLU A 39 -13.14 9.01 15.51
N GLU A 40 -13.16 7.68 15.29
CA GLU A 40 -14.39 6.89 15.15
C GLU A 40 -14.38 5.69 16.11
N LEU A 41 -15.47 5.49 16.84
CA LEU A 41 -15.62 4.36 17.77
C LEU A 41 -16.28 3.14 17.11
N ASP A 42 -17.14 3.37 16.13
CA ASP A 42 -17.88 2.32 15.45
C ASP A 42 -17.06 1.77 14.27
N LEU A 43 -17.09 0.44 14.12
CA LEU A 43 -16.46 -0.23 13.00
C LEU A 43 -17.34 -0.16 11.75
N ASP A 44 -16.70 0.05 10.60
CA ASP A 44 -17.31 0.02 9.27
C ASP A 44 -16.60 -1.03 8.39
N PRO A 45 -17.31 -2.08 7.95
CA PRO A 45 -16.71 -3.14 7.15
C PRO A 45 -15.99 -2.65 5.88
N ASN A 46 -16.45 -1.55 5.27
CA ASN A 46 -15.80 -1.02 4.07
C ASN A 46 -14.44 -0.39 4.40
N THR A 47 -14.34 0.29 5.54
CA THR A 47 -13.08 0.83 6.08
C THR A 47 -12.15 -0.31 6.49
N ASP A 48 -12.67 -1.35 7.14
CA ASP A 48 -11.88 -2.54 7.50
C ASP A 48 -11.28 -3.21 6.26
N ILE A 49 -12.07 -3.38 5.20
CA ILE A 49 -11.59 -3.95 3.93
C ILE A 49 -10.42 -3.15 3.38
N LEU A 50 -10.47 -1.81 3.40
CA LEU A 50 -9.36 -0.98 2.92
C LEU A 50 -8.10 -1.12 3.80
N LEU A 51 -8.26 -1.10 5.12
CA LEU A 51 -7.15 -1.22 6.06
C LEU A 51 -6.48 -2.60 5.95
N LEU A 52 -7.28 -3.67 5.95
CA LEU A 52 -6.77 -5.03 5.79
C LEU A 52 -6.12 -5.23 4.41
N SER A 53 -6.68 -4.64 3.35
CA SER A 53 -6.06 -4.65 2.02
C SER A 53 -4.70 -3.95 2.03
N ALA A 54 -4.55 -2.82 2.74
CA ALA A 54 -3.27 -2.14 2.88
C ALA A 54 -2.24 -3.00 3.63
N ILE A 55 -2.64 -3.65 4.72
CA ILE A 55 -1.77 -4.57 5.48
C ILE A 55 -1.32 -5.74 4.59
N ILE A 56 -2.23 -6.35 3.84
CA ILE A 56 -1.89 -7.43 2.89
C ILE A 56 -0.87 -6.95 1.86
N GLN A 57 -1.00 -5.72 1.34
CA GLN A 57 -0.01 -5.17 0.42
C GLN A 57 1.35 -4.96 1.10
N MET A 58 1.39 -4.45 2.34
CA MET A 58 2.64 -4.31 3.09
C MET A 58 3.34 -5.65 3.31
N LEU A 59 2.58 -6.70 3.66
CA LEU A 59 3.12 -8.04 3.85
C LEU A 59 3.68 -8.61 2.54
N ARG A 60 2.97 -8.43 1.41
CA ARG A 60 3.47 -8.83 0.09
C ARG A 60 4.75 -8.09 -0.29
N PHE A 61 4.86 -6.80 0.03
CA PHE A 61 6.10 -6.05 -0.19
C PHE A 61 7.26 -6.58 0.65
N ALA A 62 7.01 -6.95 1.91
CA ALA A 62 8.01 -7.55 2.77
C ALA A 62 8.46 -8.91 2.23
N ASP A 63 7.53 -9.76 1.79
CA ASP A 63 7.80 -11.08 1.22
C ASP A 63 8.66 -10.97 -0.05
N ASN A 64 8.25 -10.14 -1.00
CA ASN A 64 9.00 -9.87 -2.22
C ASN A 64 10.43 -9.36 -1.93
N TYR A 65 10.60 -8.55 -0.89
CA TYR A 65 11.93 -8.06 -0.50
C TYR A 65 12.84 -9.19 0.00
N PHE A 66 12.30 -10.18 0.73
CA PHE A 66 13.07 -11.34 1.15
C PHE A 66 13.41 -12.26 -0.02
N ASP A 67 12.51 -12.41 -0.99
CA ASP A 67 12.79 -13.15 -2.23
C ASP A 67 13.93 -12.50 -3.03
N ASP A 68 13.88 -11.17 -3.23
CA ASP A 68 14.94 -10.40 -3.91
C ASP A 68 16.31 -10.55 -3.22
N ILE A 69 16.32 -10.63 -1.89
CA ILE A 69 17.54 -10.86 -1.12
C ILE A 69 18.06 -12.28 -1.35
N SER A 70 17.18 -13.28 -1.27
CA SER A 70 17.52 -14.69 -1.45
C SER A 70 18.14 -14.96 -2.82
N GLU A 71 17.55 -14.41 -3.89
CA GLU A 71 18.08 -14.51 -5.26
C GLU A 71 19.50 -13.91 -5.36
N LYS A 72 19.74 -12.74 -4.75
CA LYS A 72 21.06 -12.10 -4.77
C LYS A 72 22.12 -12.93 -4.06
N PHE A 73 21.78 -13.61 -2.97
CA PHE A 73 22.73 -14.51 -2.30
C PHE A 73 23.07 -15.73 -3.17
N SER A 74 22.06 -16.29 -3.85
CA SER A 74 22.22 -17.40 -4.79
C SER A 74 23.19 -17.04 -5.92
N ASP A 75 23.08 -15.83 -6.47
CA ASP A 75 23.94 -15.34 -7.55
C ASP A 75 25.39 -15.06 -7.11
N VAL A 76 25.61 -14.80 -5.82
CA VAL A 76 26.96 -14.58 -5.26
C VAL A 76 27.67 -15.92 -5.06
N GLU A 77 26.99 -16.93 -4.54
CA GLU A 77 27.55 -18.28 -4.36
C GLU A 77 27.84 -18.98 -5.70
N ALA A 78 27.05 -18.73 -6.75
CA ALA A 78 27.27 -19.29 -8.08
C ALA A 78 28.44 -18.65 -8.86
N LYS A 79 29.03 -17.56 -8.34
CA LYS A 79 30.16 -16.84 -8.94
C LYS A 79 31.50 -17.08 -8.23
N GLU A 80 31.49 -17.82 -7.12
CA GLU A 80 32.69 -18.44 -6.52
C GLU A 80 32.91 -19.87 -7.07
#